data_AF-A0A8J5YAV5-F1
#
_entry.id   AF-A0A8J5YAV5-F1
#
_cell.length_a   1.000
_cell.length_b   1.000
_cell.length_c   1.000
_cell.angle_alpha   90.00
_cell.angle_beta   90.00
_cell.angle_gamma   90.00
#
_symmetry.space_group_name_H-M   'P 1'
#
loop_
_entity.id
_entity.type
_entity.pdbx_description
1 polymer ?
#
loop_
_entity_poly.entity_id
_entity_poly.type
_entity_poly.pdbx_seq_one_letter_code
_entity_poly.pdbx_strand_id
1 'polypeptide(L)'
;MVNRGLEPDSNCYFNMVHFLCQGGDFEAALKICKDSMEKKWVPKFSTMKSLVNGLVSISKVEEAKELIKNVKKKFSKNADLWDEIEKGLL
;
A
#
# COMPACT_ATOMS: atom_id res chain seq x y z
N MET A 1 -21.06 -13.59 8.79
CA MET A 1 -19.94 -12.93 9.50
C MET A 1 -20.52 -11.93 10.48
N VAL A 2 -20.09 -11.98 11.73
CA VAL A 2 -20.67 -11.19 12.83
C VAL A 2 -20.42 -9.70 12.57
N ASN A 3 -21.50 -8.96 12.28
CA ASN A 3 -21.51 -7.50 12.19
C ASN A 3 -21.65 -6.95 13.61
N ARG A 4 -20.56 -7.01 14.38
CA ARG A 4 -20.42 -6.23 15.62
C ARG A 4 -19.74 -4.93 15.20
N GLY A 5 -20.39 -3.80 15.42
CA GLY A 5 -19.95 -2.45 15.00
C GLY A 5 -18.64 -1.99 15.63
N LEU A 6 -17.56 -2.71 15.36
CA LEU A 6 -16.19 -2.33 15.64
C LEU A 6 -15.65 -1.75 14.34
N GLU A 7 -15.50 -0.43 14.30
CA GLU A 7 -14.82 0.21 13.19
C GLU A 7 -13.38 -0.29 13.15
N PRO A 8 -12.89 -0.83 12.02
CA PRO A 8 -11.51 -1.31 11.94
C PRO A 8 -10.57 -0.14 12.20
N ASP A 9 -9.64 -0.33 13.13
CA ASP A 9 -8.59 0.65 13.39
C ASP A 9 -7.53 0.63 12.27
N SER A 10 -6.60 1.57 12.31
CA SER A 10 -5.52 1.65 11.33
C SER A 10 -4.66 0.38 11.28
N ASN A 11 -4.48 -0.31 12.42
CA ASN A 11 -3.71 -1.55 12.48
C ASN A 11 -4.40 -2.69 11.76
N CYS A 12 -5.73 -2.78 11.80
CA CYS A 12 -6.50 -3.76 11.03
C CYS A 12 -6.19 -3.62 9.53
N TYR A 13 -6.26 -2.41 8.98
CA TYR A 13 -5.93 -2.14 7.58
C TYR A 13 -4.48 -2.51 7.26
N PHE A 14 -3.52 -2.11 8.11
CA PHE A 14 -2.10 -2.39 7.87
C PHE A 14 -1.79 -3.88 7.89
N ASN A 15 -2.40 -4.62 8.80
CA ASN A 15 -2.28 -6.07 8.88
C ASN A 15 -2.90 -6.74 7.64
N MET A 16 -4.07 -6.30 7.20
CA MET A 16 -4.69 -6.81 5.98
C MET A 16 -3.78 -6.61 4.77
N VAL A 17 -3.23 -5.40 4.55
CA VAL A 17 -2.30 -5.15 3.44
C VAL A 17 -1.07 -6.06 3.57
N HIS A 18 -0.49 -6.19 4.76
CA HIS A 18 0.68 -7.04 4.99
C HIS A 18 0.43 -8.52 4.64
N PHE A 19 -0.65 -9.11 5.17
CA PHE A 19 -0.96 -10.52 4.94
C PHE A 19 -1.43 -10.79 3.50
N LEU A 20 -2.13 -9.85 2.86
CA LEU A 20 -2.49 -9.96 1.44
C LEU A 20 -1.23 -9.94 0.55
N CYS A 21 -0.27 -9.07 0.83
CA CYS A 21 1.02 -9.08 0.15
C CYS A 21 1.79 -10.40 0.35
N GLN A 22 1.78 -10.96 1.56
CA GLN A 22 2.39 -12.27 1.83
C GLN A 22 1.67 -13.41 1.10
N GLY A 23 0.34 -13.32 0.96
CA GLY A 23 -0.48 -14.27 0.22
C GLY A 23 -0.42 -14.11 -1.31
N GLY A 24 0.26 -13.08 -1.82
CA GLY A 24 0.37 -12.79 -3.25
C GLY A 24 -0.86 -12.11 -3.86
N ASP A 25 -1.86 -11.76 -3.05
CA ASP A 25 -3.04 -11.03 -3.51
C ASP A 25 -2.79 -9.51 -3.48
N PHE A 26 -1.95 -9.06 -4.41
CA PHE A 26 -1.52 -7.67 -4.50
C PHE A 26 -2.64 -6.72 -4.96
N GLU A 27 -3.63 -7.23 -5.71
CA GLU A 27 -4.79 -6.42 -6.13
C GLU A 27 -5.70 -6.09 -4.94
N ALA A 28 -6.03 -7.08 -4.10
CA ALA A 28 -6.78 -6.83 -2.88
C ALA A 28 -5.97 -5.95 -1.90
N ALA A 29 -4.67 -6.21 -1.77
CA ALA A 29 -3.78 -5.38 -0.94
C ALA A 29 -3.78 -3.91 -1.39
N LEU A 30 -3.75 -3.66 -2.70
CA LEU A 30 -3.82 -2.31 -3.27
C LEU A 30 -5.14 -1.62 -2.93
N LYS A 31 -6.27 -2.32 -3.04
CA LYS A 31 -7.58 -1.78 -2.69
C LYS A 31 -7.66 -1.35 -1.22
N ILE A 32 -7.27 -2.24 -0.31
CA ILE A 32 -7.25 -1.95 1.13
C ILE A 32 -6.28 -0.82 1.46
N CYS A 33 -5.15 -0.75 0.76
CA CYS A 33 -4.18 0.33 0.92
C CYS A 33 -4.74 1.69 0.46
N LYS A 34 -5.42 1.75 -0.68
CA LYS A 34 -6.09 2.98 -1.14
C LYS A 34 -7.15 3.43 -0.12
N ASP A 35 -7.96 2.50 0.38
CA ASP A 35 -8.98 2.79 1.40
C ASP A 35 -8.36 3.33 2.70
N SER A 36 -7.23 2.77 3.15
CA SER A 36 -6.54 3.27 4.35
C SER A 36 -6.01 4.69 4.14
N MET A 37 -5.48 4.99 2.96
CA MET A 37 -4.95 6.32 2.63
C MET A 37 -6.04 7.39 2.47
N GLU A 38 -7.26 7.01 2.08
CA GLU A 38 -8.44 7.91 2.13
C GLU A 38 -8.77 8.29 3.58
N LYS A 39 -8.60 7.36 4.53
CA LYS A 39 -8.72 7.62 5.98
C LYS A 39 -7.49 8.32 6.60
N LYS A 40 -6.54 8.79 5.78
CA LYS A 40 -5.26 9.40 6.21
C LYS A 40 -4.34 8.46 6.99
N TRP A 41 -4.48 7.15 6.79
CA TRP A 41 -3.64 6.12 7.42
C TRP A 41 -2.69 5.49 6.40
N VAL A 42 -1.40 5.44 6.75
CA VAL A 42 -0.36 4.87 5.89
C VAL A 42 0.21 3.62 6.50
N PRO A 43 0.18 2.49 5.79
CA PRO A 43 0.94 1.32 6.19
C PRO A 43 2.44 1.65 6.29
N LYS A 44 3.17 0.83 7.05
CA LYS A 44 4.63 0.99 7.19
C LYS A 44 5.32 0.94 5.83
N PHE A 45 6.43 1.65 5.69
CA PHE A 45 7.24 1.69 4.47
C PHE A 45 7.56 0.28 3.93
N SER A 46 7.92 -0.67 4.79
CA SER A 46 8.19 -2.06 4.40
C SER A 46 6.99 -2.75 3.76
N THR A 47 5.79 -2.57 4.33
CA THR A 47 4.54 -3.11 3.78
C THR A 47 4.23 -2.49 2.43
N MET A 48 4.36 -1.16 2.31
CA MET A 48 4.14 -0.44 1.07
C MET A 48 5.14 -0.84 -0.03
N LYS A 49 6.44 -0.97 0.32
CA LYS A 49 7.48 -1.45 -0.60
C LYS A 49 7.18 -2.86 -1.10
N SER A 50 6.72 -3.74 -0.20
CA SER A 50 6.33 -5.11 -0.58
C SER A 50 5.16 -5.11 -1.56
N LEU A 51 4.16 -4.24 -1.35
CA LEU A 51 3.03 -4.06 -2.27
C LEU A 51 3.48 -3.55 -3.64
N VAL A 52 4.33 -2.52 -3.68
CA VAL A 52 4.89 -1.98 -4.93
C VAL A 52 5.64 -3.05 -5.72
N ASN A 53 6.54 -3.79 -5.06
CA ASN A 53 7.28 -4.87 -5.71
C ASN A 53 6.37 -5.99 -6.22
N GLY A 54 5.33 -6.33 -5.45
CA GLY A 54 4.33 -7.31 -5.85
C GLY A 54 3.50 -6.88 -7.05
N LEU A 55 3.08 -5.61 -7.12
CA LEU A 55 2.39 -5.07 -8.30
C LEU A 55 3.28 -5.14 -9.55
N VAL A 56 4.56 -4.81 -9.41
CA VAL A 56 5.53 -4.89 -10.50
C VAL A 56 5.72 -6.33 -10.97
N SER A 57 5.78 -7.31 -10.05
CA SER A 57 5.94 -8.72 -10.41
C SER A 57 4.73 -9.30 -11.15
N ILE A 58 3.55 -8.71 -10.98
CA ILE A 58 2.33 -9.05 -11.75
C ILE A 58 2.08 -8.09 -12.94
N SER A 59 3.12 -7.40 -13.41
CA SER A 59 3.09 -6.48 -14.55
C SER A 59 2.17 -5.26 -14.40
N LYS A 60 1.78 -4.90 -13.17
CA LYS A 60 0.99 -3.71 -12.83
C LYS A 60 1.86 -2.52 -12.44
N VAL A 61 2.78 -2.17 -13.34
CA VAL A 61 3.80 -1.14 -13.11
C VAL A 61 3.18 0.25 -12.98
N GLU A 62 2.13 0.55 -13.75
CA GLU A 62 1.48 1.86 -13.68
C GLU A 62 0.71 2.07 -12.37
N GLU A 63 0.04 1.04 -11.85
CA GLU A 63 -0.57 1.09 -10.52
C GLU A 63 0.47 1.24 -9.41
N ALA A 64 1.63 0.59 -9.55
CA ALA A 64 2.74 0.76 -8.62
C ALA A 64 3.27 2.21 -8.61
N LYS A 65 3.47 2.82 -9.79
CA LYS A 65 3.87 4.24 -9.91
C LYS A 65 2.80 5.18 -9.34
N GLU A 66 1.53 4.94 -9.64
CA GLU A 66 0.42 5.74 -9.12
C GLU A 66 0.39 5.68 -7.58
N LEU A 67 0.60 4.49 -7.00
CA LEU A 67 0.66 4.30 -5.56
C LEU A 67 1.79 5.13 -4.94
N ILE A 68 2.99 5.10 -5.51
CA ILE A 68 4.14 5.88 -5.03
C ILE A 68 3.83 7.39 -5.06
N LYS A 69 3.27 7.89 -6.18
CA LYS A 69 2.88 9.30 -6.32
C LYS A 69 1.84 9.71 -5.27
N ASN A 70 0.85 8.86 -5.02
CA ASN A 70 -0.18 9.11 -4.02
C ASN A 70 0.39 9.17 -2.61
N VAL A 71 1.32 8.27 -2.27
CA VAL A 71 2.01 8.29 -0.97
C VAL A 71 2.83 9.56 -0.82
N LYS A 72 3.66 9.94 -1.80
CA LYS A 72 4.47 11.17 -1.78
C LYS A 72 3.62 12.44 -1.64
N LYS A 73 2.47 12.49 -2.32
CA LYS A 73 1.55 13.63 -2.26
C LYS A 73 0.84 13.76 -0.92
N LYS A 74 0.35 12.64 -0.35
CA LYS A 74 -0.41 12.64 0.90
C LYS A 74 0.51 12.66 2.13
N PHE A 75 1.74 12.16 2.02
CA PHE A 75 2.66 11.95 3.13
C PHE A 75 4.08 12.33 2.72
N SER A 76 4.58 13.46 3.20
CA SER A 76 5.93 13.95 2.88
C SER A 76 7.05 13.19 3.61
N LYS A 77 6.72 12.43 4.67
CA LYS A 77 7.70 11.58 5.35
C LYS A 77 8.18 10.48 4.41
N ASN A 78 9.50 10.32 4.31
CA ASN A 78 10.18 9.30 3.50
C ASN A 78 10.01 9.46 1.97
N ALA A 79 9.69 10.67 1.49
CA ALA A 79 9.54 10.93 0.05
C ALA A 79 10.82 10.61 -0.76
N ASP A 80 11.98 10.85 -0.16
CA ASP A 80 13.31 10.49 -0.66
C ASP A 80 13.48 8.98 -0.89
N LEU A 81 13.03 8.14 0.06
CA LEU A 81 13.05 6.68 -0.09
C LEU A 81 12.13 6.20 -1.22
N TRP A 82 11.03 6.92 -1.47
CA TRP A 82 10.11 6.62 -2.56
C TRP A 82 10.65 7.04 -3.93
N ASP A 83 11.48 8.09 -4.00
CA ASP A 83 12.15 8.51 -5.24
C ASP A 83 13.13 7.44 -5.73
N GLU A 84 13.87 6.79 -4.82
CA GLU A 84 14.77 5.69 -5.18
C GLU A 84 14.01 4.48 -5.72
N ILE A 85 12.89 4.13 -5.09
CA ILE A 85 12.04 3.02 -5.56
C ILE A 85 11.44 3.37 -6.93
N GLU A 86 10.89 4.58 -7.12
CA GLU A 86 10.28 5.00 -8.39
C GLU A 86 11.27 4.96 -9.55
N LYS A 87 12.53 5.37 -9.31
CA LYS A 87 13.61 5.27 -10.32
C LYS A 87 13.93 3.83 -10.73
N GLY A 88 13.80 2.87 -9.81
CA GLY A 88 14.02 1.45 -10.11
C GLY A 88 12.87 0.80 -10.89
N LEU A 89 11.74 1.49 -11.05
CA LEU A 89 10.59 1.01 -11.84
C LEU A 89 10.58 1.53 -13.29
N LEU A 90 11.54 2.40 -13.64
CA LEU A 90 11.74 2.97 -14.98
C LEU A 90 12.80 2.17 -15.74
#